data_AF-A0A350ES44-F1
#
_entry.id   AF-A0A350ES44-F1
#
_cell.length_a   1.000
_cell.length_b   1.000
_cell.length_c   1.000
_cell.angle_alpha   90.00
_cell.angle_beta   90.00
_cell.angle_gamma   90.00
#
_symmetry.space_group_name_H-M   'P 1'
#
loop_
_entity.id
_entity.type
_entity.pdbx_description
1 polymer ?
#
loop_
_entity_poly.entity_id
_entity_poly.type
_entity_poly.pdbx_seq_one_letter_code
_entity_poly.pdbx_strand_id
1 'polypeptide(L)'
;MTTHHFSRRTFLRGVGVTMALPWMESLTVWGDTPPTGLRPASEAPVRLAVVFAGNGFHSKEWWARGGGGQMELGQVLAPLADFREKMLFVRGLYNAEALKGNIHSSQTGNLLSGAPLASGGEIRSGTSIDQLLAQRYGHSTKVPSLVLGCEKSNPSVHKNYSMLYSSHISWSSPTSPTPLEIYPALAF
;
A
#
# COMPACT_ATOMS: atom_id res chain seq x y z
N MET A 1 41.64 3.16 19.65
CA MET A 1 41.71 4.64 19.53
C MET A 1 40.53 5.08 18.70
N THR A 2 39.60 5.85 19.28
CA THR A 2 38.45 6.39 18.53
C THR A 2 38.90 7.64 17.77
N THR A 3 39.05 7.51 16.47
CA THR A 3 39.25 8.65 15.57
C THR A 3 37.92 9.40 15.40
N HIS A 4 37.80 10.55 16.04
CA HIS A 4 36.65 11.43 15.82
C HIS A 4 36.85 12.21 14.52
N HIS A 5 35.97 11.98 13.54
CA HIS A 5 36.03 12.60 12.22
C HIS A 5 35.80 14.12 12.21
N PHE A 6 35.33 14.72 13.31
CA PHE A 6 35.04 16.15 13.39
C PHE A 6 35.55 16.78 14.68
N SER A 7 36.06 18.01 14.56
CA SER A 7 36.47 18.81 15.71
C SER A 7 35.25 19.35 16.46
N ARG A 8 35.32 19.42 17.81
CA ARG A 8 34.29 20.07 18.66
C ARG A 8 33.94 21.48 18.18
N ARG A 9 34.91 22.20 17.62
CA ARG A 9 34.72 23.57 17.10
C ARG A 9 33.87 23.58 15.83
N THR A 10 33.98 22.57 14.96
CA THR A 10 33.13 22.42 13.77
C THR A 10 31.69 22.12 14.18
N PHE A 11 31.51 21.23 15.17
CA PHE A 11 30.19 20.92 15.71
C PHE A 11 29.51 22.16 16.31
N LEU A 12 30.20 22.88 17.20
CA LEU A 12 29.65 24.08 17.86
C LEU A 12 29.36 25.24 16.89
N ARG A 13 30.07 25.34 15.77
CA ARG A 13 29.77 26.33 14.71
C ARG A 13 28.52 25.99 13.91
N GLY A 14 28.13 24.72 13.83
CA GLY A 14 26.92 24.26 13.13
C GLY A 14 25.64 24.39 13.95
N VAL A 15 25.72 24.37 15.29
CA VAL A 15 24.56 24.44 16.21
C VAL A 15 23.74 25.73 16.03
N GLY A 16 24.35 26.84 15.59
CA GLY A 16 23.62 28.08 15.31
C GLY A 16 22.67 28.00 14.11
N VAL A 17 22.85 27.03 13.20
CA VAL A 17 22.06 26.86 11.97
C VAL A 17 20.94 25.81 12.14
N THR A 18 20.94 25.03 13.23
CA THR A 18 20.00 23.91 13.43
C THR A 18 18.60 24.31 13.86
N MET A 19 18.37 25.56 14.27
CA MET A 19 17.00 26.03 14.59
C MET A 19 16.12 26.28 13.36
N ALA A 20 16.70 26.34 12.15
CA ALA A 20 15.99 26.66 10.92
C ALA A 20 15.84 25.48 9.95
N LEU A 21 16.47 24.34 10.24
CA LEU A 21 16.43 23.18 9.35
C LEU A 21 15.62 22.05 9.99
N PRO A 22 14.67 21.45 9.25
CA PRO A 22 14.10 20.17 9.62
C PRO A 22 15.24 19.22 9.97
N TRP A 23 15.13 18.56 11.13
CA TRP A 23 16.06 17.50 11.52
C TRP A 23 16.23 16.60 10.29
N MET A 24 17.46 16.35 9.85
CA MET A 24 17.75 15.59 8.63
C MET A 24 17.33 14.12 8.78
N GLU A 25 16.03 13.85 8.87
CA GLU A 25 15.40 12.54 9.05
C GLU A 25 15.72 11.60 7.88
N SER A 26 16.19 12.13 6.75
CA SER A 26 16.66 11.34 5.61
C SER A 26 18.05 10.76 5.79
N LEU A 27 18.80 11.18 6.81
CA LEU A 27 20.11 10.63 7.14
C LEU A 27 19.96 9.75 8.38
N THR A 28 20.37 8.48 8.25
CA THR A 28 20.61 7.61 9.40
C THR A 28 21.66 8.28 10.28
N VAL A 29 21.23 9.01 11.32
CA VAL A 29 22.15 9.63 12.26
C VAL A 29 22.95 8.52 12.94
N TRP A 30 24.24 8.78 13.12
CA TRP A 30 25.31 7.86 13.49
C TRP A 30 25.18 7.25 14.91
N GLY A 31 24.00 7.32 15.53
CA GLY A 31 23.72 6.87 16.89
C GLY A 31 22.90 5.58 16.99
N ASP A 32 22.42 5.02 15.88
CA ASP A 32 21.47 3.90 15.91
C ASP A 32 22.11 2.56 15.50
N THR A 33 23.32 2.30 15.99
CA THR A 33 23.81 0.92 16.11
C THR A 33 23.30 0.39 17.45
N PRO A 34 22.13 -0.28 17.51
CA PRO A 34 21.66 -0.83 18.76
C PRO A 34 22.66 -1.88 19.27
N PRO A 35 22.94 -1.92 20.59
CA PRO A 35 23.61 -3.07 21.18
C PRO A 35 22.89 -4.35 20.79
N THR A 36 23.63 -5.43 20.54
CA THR A 36 23.06 -6.74 20.18
C THR A 36 21.95 -7.13 21.16
N GLY A 37 20.71 -7.21 20.65
CA GLY A 37 19.52 -7.58 21.43
C GLY A 37 18.52 -6.46 21.71
N LEU A 38 18.80 -5.21 21.33
CA LEU A 38 17.84 -4.10 21.39
C LEU A 38 17.29 -3.76 20.00
N ARG A 39 15.99 -3.45 19.89
CA ARG A 39 15.42 -2.92 18.64
C ARG A 39 15.95 -1.51 18.41
N PRO A 40 16.40 -1.16 17.18
CA PRO A 40 16.80 0.20 16.83
C PRO A 40 15.69 1.20 17.19
N ALA A 41 16.07 2.41 17.61
CA ALA A 41 15.09 3.44 17.94
C ALA A 41 14.34 3.95 16.70
N SER A 42 14.89 3.77 15.50
CA SER A 42 14.35 4.25 14.23
C SER A 42 14.19 3.14 13.17
N GLU A 43 13.34 2.14 13.43
CA GLU A 43 12.91 1.21 12.38
C GLU A 43 12.00 1.92 11.36
N ALA A 44 12.14 1.58 10.08
CA ALA A 44 11.25 2.08 9.05
C ALA A 44 9.80 1.66 9.37
N PRO A 45 8.80 2.54 9.21
CA PRO A 45 7.42 2.21 9.53
C PRO A 45 6.93 1.08 8.63
N VAL A 46 6.23 0.12 9.23
CA VAL A 46 5.55 -0.96 8.52
C VAL A 46 4.40 -0.35 7.72
N ARG A 47 4.31 -0.70 6.43
CA ARG A 47 3.30 -0.20 5.51
C ARG A 47 2.47 -1.36 4.96
N LEU A 48 1.18 -1.11 4.74
CA LEU A 48 0.34 -1.98 3.94
C LEU A 48 0.45 -1.57 2.47
N ALA A 49 0.69 -2.54 1.60
CA ALA A 49 0.53 -2.38 0.16
C ALA A 49 -0.50 -3.38 -0.34
N VAL A 50 -1.47 -2.91 -1.12
CA VAL A 50 -2.44 -3.77 -1.80
C VAL A 50 -2.34 -3.51 -3.29
N VAL A 51 -2.16 -4.59 -4.07
CA VAL A 51 -2.01 -4.52 -5.52
C VAL A 51 -3.16 -5.28 -6.16
N PHE A 52 -3.79 -4.65 -7.15
CA PHE A 52 -4.91 -5.22 -7.89
C PHE A 52 -4.53 -5.51 -9.33
N ALA A 53 -4.90 -6.68 -9.83
CA ALA A 53 -4.74 -7.09 -11.21
C ALA A 53 -6.12 -7.42 -11.79
N GLY A 54 -6.73 -6.47 -12.52
CA GLY A 54 -8.14 -6.57 -12.95
C GLY A 54 -8.46 -7.76 -13.85
N ASN A 55 -7.53 -8.14 -14.73
CA ASN A 55 -7.68 -9.34 -15.58
C ASN A 55 -7.10 -10.62 -14.93
N GLY A 56 -6.59 -10.51 -13.70
CA GLY A 56 -5.91 -11.59 -13.01
C GLY A 56 -4.61 -12.02 -13.69
N PHE A 57 -4.26 -13.29 -13.50
CA PHE A 57 -3.00 -13.89 -13.95
C PHE A 57 -3.25 -15.19 -14.71
N HIS A 58 -2.21 -15.73 -15.37
CA HIS A 58 -2.30 -17.04 -16.00
C HIS A 58 -2.61 -18.14 -14.97
N SER A 59 -3.84 -18.66 -15.00
CA SER A 59 -4.37 -19.56 -13.96
C SER A 59 -3.61 -20.87 -13.76
N LYS A 60 -2.97 -21.41 -14.81
CA LYS A 60 -2.15 -22.63 -14.71
C LYS A 60 -0.82 -22.40 -13.98
N GLU A 61 -0.37 -21.15 -13.91
CA GLU A 61 0.91 -20.74 -13.34
C GLU A 61 0.74 -19.88 -12.06
N TRP A 62 -0.51 -19.65 -11.63
CA TRP A 62 -0.85 -18.97 -10.37
C TRP A 62 -1.10 -20.00 -9.26
N TRP A 63 -0.02 -20.53 -8.69
CA TRP A 63 -0.10 -21.49 -7.59
C TRP A 63 1.16 -21.47 -6.73
N ALA A 64 1.01 -21.90 -5.47
CA ALA A 64 2.11 -22.24 -4.59
C ALA A 64 1.82 -23.58 -3.89
N ARG A 65 2.87 -24.35 -3.56
CA ARG A 65 2.78 -25.61 -2.80
C ARG A 65 3.84 -25.63 -1.69
N GLY A 66 3.52 -26.25 -0.56
CA GLY A 66 4.41 -26.25 0.60
C GLY A 66 4.44 -24.89 1.31
N GLY A 67 5.53 -24.62 2.04
CA GLY A 67 5.70 -23.40 2.82
C GLY A 67 7.16 -23.14 3.20
N GLY A 68 7.44 -21.92 3.68
CA GLY A 68 8.80 -21.50 4.04
C GLY A 68 9.77 -21.55 2.86
N GLY A 69 11.04 -21.82 3.12
CA GLY A 69 12.09 -21.84 2.10
C GLY A 69 11.90 -22.91 1.01
N GLN A 70 11.12 -23.96 1.30
CA GLN A 70 10.80 -25.06 0.37
C GLN A 70 9.53 -24.83 -0.46
N MET A 71 8.90 -23.65 -0.37
CA MET A 71 7.69 -23.35 -1.14
C MET A 71 7.97 -23.45 -2.64
N GLU A 72 7.20 -24.25 -3.36
CA GLU A 72 7.22 -24.28 -4.82
C GLU A 72 6.26 -23.23 -5.36
N LEU A 73 6.66 -22.53 -6.42
CA LEU A 73 5.91 -21.44 -7.03
C LEU A 73 5.72 -21.71 -8.53
N GLY A 74 4.52 -21.41 -9.06
CA GLY A 74 4.28 -21.36 -10.50
C GLY A 74 4.96 -20.17 -11.16
N GLN A 75 5.07 -20.18 -12.49
CA GLN A 75 5.89 -19.21 -13.25
C GLN A 75 5.46 -17.76 -13.08
N VAL A 76 4.17 -17.49 -12.82
CA VAL A 76 3.70 -16.11 -12.55
C VAL A 76 4.32 -15.55 -11.28
N LEU A 77 4.59 -16.40 -10.30
CA LEU A 77 5.15 -16.03 -8.99
C LEU A 77 6.68 -16.15 -8.95
N ALA A 78 7.35 -16.50 -10.06
CA ALA A 78 8.80 -16.64 -10.12
C ALA A 78 9.58 -15.42 -9.60
N PRO A 79 9.16 -14.15 -9.86
CA PRO A 79 9.83 -12.98 -9.29
C PRO A 79 9.79 -12.88 -7.76
N LEU A 80 8.92 -13.65 -7.10
CA LEU A 80 8.77 -13.68 -5.65
C LEU A 80 9.58 -14.81 -4.98
N ALA A 81 10.35 -15.58 -5.75
CA ALA A 81 11.12 -16.73 -5.27
C ALA A 81 12.02 -16.43 -4.05
N ASP A 82 12.68 -15.28 -4.04
CA ASP A 82 13.59 -14.90 -2.94
C ASP A 82 12.84 -14.51 -1.65
N PHE A 83 11.52 -14.34 -1.72
CA PHE A 83 10.67 -13.92 -0.62
C PHE A 83 9.82 -15.05 -0.03
N ARG A 84 10.00 -16.31 -0.46
CA ARG A 84 9.17 -17.46 -0.05
C ARG A 84 9.00 -17.62 1.45
N GLU A 85 10.03 -17.38 2.24
CA GLU A 85 9.96 -17.45 3.71
C GLU A 85 9.10 -16.35 4.35
N LYS A 86 8.86 -15.26 3.61
CA LYS A 86 8.04 -14.12 4.00
C LYS A 86 6.69 -14.10 3.28
N MET A 87 6.32 -15.20 2.61
CA MET A 87 5.09 -15.30 1.83
C MET A 87 4.09 -16.24 2.50
N LEU A 88 2.82 -15.82 2.48
CA LEU A 88 1.67 -16.67 2.73
C LEU A 88 0.81 -16.70 1.46
N PHE A 89 0.63 -17.87 0.88
CA PHE A 89 -0.22 -18.05 -0.29
C PHE A 89 -1.57 -18.65 0.12
N VAL A 90 -2.64 -17.87 0.00
CA VAL A 90 -4.00 -18.30 0.38
C VAL A 90 -4.82 -18.56 -0.88
N ARG A 91 -5.52 -19.70 -0.92
CA ARG A 91 -6.45 -20.07 -1.99
C ARG A 91 -7.87 -20.21 -1.45
N GLY A 92 -8.85 -19.93 -2.29
CA GLY A 92 -10.27 -20.08 -1.95
C GLY A 92 -10.90 -18.87 -1.24
N LEU A 93 -10.16 -17.78 -1.07
CA LEU A 93 -10.73 -16.50 -0.65
C LEU A 93 -11.46 -15.84 -1.81
N TYR A 94 -12.69 -15.40 -1.56
CA TYR A 94 -13.46 -14.59 -2.50
C TYR A 94 -14.37 -13.63 -1.73
N ASN A 95 -14.73 -12.51 -2.37
CA ASN A 95 -15.73 -11.59 -1.85
C ASN A 95 -17.12 -12.01 -2.36
N ALA A 96 -18.02 -12.42 -1.47
CA ALA A 96 -19.37 -12.82 -1.84
C ALA A 96 -20.19 -11.66 -2.44
N GLU A 97 -19.96 -10.42 -2.00
CA GLU A 97 -20.63 -9.25 -2.57
C GLU A 97 -20.15 -8.96 -4.01
N ALA A 98 -18.92 -9.36 -4.38
CA ALA A 98 -18.42 -9.20 -5.75
C ALA A 98 -19.12 -10.10 -6.77
N LEU A 99 -19.90 -11.09 -6.31
CA LEU A 99 -20.74 -11.95 -7.17
C LEU A 99 -22.07 -11.28 -7.54
N LYS A 100 -22.40 -10.13 -6.95
CA LYS A 100 -23.63 -9.40 -7.18
C LYS A 100 -23.34 -8.18 -8.05
N GLY A 101 -24.11 -7.95 -9.10
CA GLY A 101 -23.97 -6.77 -9.98
C GLY A 101 -23.13 -7.01 -11.22
N ASN A 102 -22.50 -5.95 -11.75
CA ASN A 102 -21.67 -6.01 -12.96
C ASN A 102 -20.27 -6.57 -12.65
N ILE A 103 -19.74 -7.44 -13.50
CA ILE A 103 -18.42 -8.07 -13.33
C ILE A 103 -17.29 -7.06 -13.11
N HIS A 104 -17.24 -5.96 -13.87
CA HIS A 104 -16.14 -5.00 -13.77
C HIS A 104 -16.26 -4.15 -12.52
N SER A 105 -17.47 -3.60 -12.27
CA SER A 105 -17.73 -2.75 -11.12
C SER A 105 -17.60 -3.52 -9.81
N SER A 106 -18.15 -4.73 -9.74
CA SER A 106 -18.27 -5.49 -8.50
C SER A 106 -17.01 -6.30 -8.18
N GLN A 107 -16.13 -6.59 -9.15
CA GLN A 107 -14.84 -7.23 -8.87
C GLN A 107 -13.72 -6.22 -8.55
N THR A 108 -13.95 -4.92 -8.83
CA THR A 108 -12.99 -3.85 -8.57
C THR A 108 -13.45 -2.99 -7.37
N GLY A 109 -14.65 -2.43 -7.47
CA GLY A 109 -15.13 -1.35 -6.60
C GLY A 109 -15.38 -1.72 -5.17
N ASN A 110 -15.54 -3.01 -4.85
CA ASN A 110 -15.69 -3.45 -3.46
C ASN A 110 -14.52 -4.31 -2.96
N LEU A 111 -13.42 -4.39 -3.73
CA LEU A 111 -12.29 -5.27 -3.40
C LEU A 111 -11.78 -5.03 -1.98
N LEU A 112 -11.61 -3.76 -1.59
CA LEU A 112 -11.07 -3.39 -0.29
C LEU A 112 -12.13 -3.00 0.74
N SER A 113 -13.41 -2.85 0.35
CA SER A 113 -14.49 -2.55 1.29
C SER A 113 -15.27 -3.81 1.72
N GLY A 114 -15.32 -4.84 0.87
CA GLY A 114 -16.18 -6.01 1.08
C GLY A 114 -17.69 -5.69 1.04
N ALA A 115 -18.07 -4.45 0.73
CA ALA A 115 -19.44 -3.97 0.80
C ALA A 115 -20.20 -4.16 -0.55
N PRO A 116 -21.54 -4.23 -0.54
CA PRO A 116 -22.32 -4.20 -1.76
C PRO A 116 -22.18 -2.84 -2.47
N LEU A 117 -22.34 -2.84 -3.80
CA LEU A 117 -22.36 -1.62 -4.61
C LEU A 117 -23.79 -1.20 -4.94
N ALA A 118 -24.11 0.08 -4.76
CA ALA A 118 -25.39 0.62 -5.20
C ALA A 118 -25.48 0.69 -6.73
N SER A 119 -26.65 0.34 -7.25
CA SER A 119 -27.00 0.46 -8.68
C SER A 119 -27.71 1.79 -8.95
N GLY A 120 -28.09 2.05 -10.21
CA GLY A 120 -28.87 3.24 -10.57
C GLY A 120 -28.03 4.50 -10.72
N GLY A 121 -26.70 4.37 -10.83
CA GLY A 121 -25.78 5.50 -10.85
C GLY A 121 -25.48 6.11 -9.48
N GLU A 122 -26.13 5.64 -8.40
CA GLU A 122 -25.74 6.00 -7.02
C GLU A 122 -24.31 5.52 -6.75
N ILE A 123 -23.55 6.35 -6.04
CA ILE A 123 -22.19 6.04 -5.58
C ILE A 123 -22.28 5.68 -4.10
N ARG A 124 -22.34 4.39 -3.81
CA ARG A 124 -22.33 3.83 -2.46
C ARG A 124 -21.72 2.43 -2.45
N SER A 125 -20.75 2.25 -1.55
CA SER A 125 -20.07 1.01 -1.19
C SER A 125 -19.90 1.01 0.34
N GLY A 126 -18.67 0.78 0.82
CA GLY A 126 -18.25 0.97 2.20
C GLY A 126 -16.85 1.58 2.25
N THR A 127 -16.47 2.14 3.40
CA THR A 127 -15.10 2.60 3.62
C THR A 127 -14.14 1.42 3.49
N SER A 128 -13.07 1.59 2.71
CA SER A 128 -12.14 0.50 2.43
C SER A 128 -11.12 0.29 3.56
N ILE A 129 -10.60 -0.93 3.69
CA ILE A 129 -9.68 -1.30 4.78
C ILE A 129 -8.40 -0.46 4.79
N ASP A 130 -7.88 -0.07 3.62
CA ASP A 130 -6.70 0.79 3.49
C ASP A 130 -6.98 2.19 4.08
N GLN A 131 -8.19 2.72 3.87
CA GLN A 131 -8.58 4.02 4.41
C GLN A 131 -8.89 3.95 5.91
N LEU A 132 -9.47 2.85 6.40
CA LEU A 132 -9.61 2.62 7.85
C LEU A 132 -8.25 2.56 8.56
N LEU A 133 -7.26 1.93 7.92
CA LEU A 133 -5.88 1.89 8.43
C LEU A 133 -5.22 3.27 8.40
N ALA A 134 -5.38 4.02 7.31
CA ALA A 134 -4.87 5.39 7.20
C ALA A 134 -5.48 6.32 8.24
N GLN A 135 -6.78 6.21 8.52
CA GLN A 135 -7.46 6.99 9.56
C GLN A 135 -6.95 6.67 10.98
N ARG A 136 -6.54 5.42 11.22
CA ARG A 136 -6.08 4.98 12.56
C ARG A 136 -4.58 5.19 12.78
N TYR A 137 -3.77 4.94 11.77
CA TYR A 137 -2.30 4.87 11.88
C TYR A 137 -1.56 5.87 10.98
N GLY A 138 -2.28 6.62 10.13
CA GLY A 138 -1.68 7.55 9.17
C GLY A 138 -0.94 8.73 9.80
N HIS A 139 -1.09 8.96 11.11
CA HIS A 139 -0.32 9.97 11.85
C HIS A 139 1.14 9.58 12.09
N SER A 140 1.51 8.31 11.86
CA SER A 140 2.88 7.82 12.03
C SER A 140 3.77 8.06 10.80
N THR A 141 3.23 8.57 9.70
CA THR A 141 3.95 8.86 8.45
C THR A 141 3.54 10.22 7.89
N LYS A 142 4.43 10.87 7.11
CA LYS A 142 4.11 12.17 6.46
C LYS A 142 2.94 12.06 5.48
N VAL A 143 2.86 10.94 4.77
CA VAL A 143 1.76 10.61 3.87
C VAL A 143 0.97 9.46 4.50
N PRO A 144 -0.32 9.65 4.87
CA PRO A 144 -1.10 8.63 5.56
C PRO A 144 -1.61 7.52 4.63
N SER A 145 -1.79 7.83 3.35
CA SER A 145 -2.25 6.90 2.31
C SER A 145 -1.78 7.39 0.95
N LEU A 146 -1.31 6.47 0.10
CA LEU A 146 -0.96 6.73 -1.30
C LEU A 146 -1.75 5.76 -2.18
N VAL A 147 -2.69 6.30 -2.95
CA VAL A 147 -3.52 5.51 -3.88
C VAL A 147 -3.06 5.80 -5.30
N LEU A 148 -2.61 4.75 -6.00
CA LEU A 148 -2.09 4.83 -7.36
C LEU A 148 -2.96 4.02 -8.31
N GLY A 149 -2.99 4.40 -9.58
CA GLY A 149 -3.61 3.61 -10.63
C GLY A 149 -2.91 3.73 -11.97
N CYS A 150 -3.29 2.88 -12.91
CA CYS A 150 -2.71 2.84 -14.26
C CYS A 150 -3.52 3.64 -15.28
N GLU A 151 -4.77 3.99 -14.96
CA GLU A 151 -5.71 4.63 -15.87
C GLU A 151 -6.48 5.76 -15.18
N LYS A 152 -6.94 6.72 -15.97
CA LYS A 152 -7.81 7.80 -15.48
C LYS A 152 -9.15 7.24 -15.05
N SER A 153 -9.71 7.82 -13.99
CA SER A 153 -11.07 7.51 -13.56
C SER A 153 -12.11 7.84 -14.65
N ASN A 154 -13.06 6.92 -14.83
CA ASN A 154 -14.18 7.09 -15.75
C ASN A 154 -15.49 7.34 -14.97
N PRO A 155 -16.08 8.55 -15.04
CA PRO A 155 -17.31 8.88 -14.32
C PRO A 155 -18.60 8.44 -15.05
N SER A 156 -18.52 7.66 -16.13
CA SER A 156 -19.67 7.21 -16.92
C SER A 156 -20.52 6.16 -16.17
N VAL A 157 -21.63 5.71 -16.78
CA VAL A 157 -22.45 4.61 -16.27
C VAL A 157 -22.40 3.43 -17.24
N HIS A 158 -22.23 2.21 -16.71
CA HIS A 158 -22.22 0.98 -17.50
C HIS A 158 -23.05 -0.11 -16.81
N LYS A 159 -23.99 -0.70 -17.56
CA LYS A 159 -24.99 -1.68 -17.05
C LYS A 159 -25.58 -1.30 -15.70
N ASN A 160 -26.05 -0.05 -15.58
CA ASN A 160 -26.68 0.50 -14.37
C ASN A 160 -25.76 0.74 -13.16
N TYR A 161 -24.44 0.63 -13.32
CA TYR A 161 -23.44 0.94 -12.29
C TYR A 161 -22.56 2.11 -12.71
N SER A 162 -22.15 2.93 -11.73
CA SER A 162 -21.12 3.95 -11.97
C SER A 162 -19.79 3.29 -12.36
N MET A 163 -19.14 3.79 -13.40
CA MET A 163 -17.79 3.35 -13.80
C MET A 163 -16.72 3.76 -12.79
N LEU A 164 -17.04 4.62 -11.82
CA LEU A 164 -16.16 4.88 -10.68
C LEU A 164 -15.87 3.60 -9.89
N TYR A 165 -16.83 2.66 -9.82
CA TYR A 165 -16.62 1.34 -9.23
C TYR A 165 -15.62 0.49 -10.02
N SER A 166 -15.46 0.74 -11.32
CA SER A 166 -14.45 0.06 -12.15
C SER A 166 -13.10 0.79 -12.15
N SER A 167 -13.06 2.03 -11.66
CA SER A 167 -11.85 2.87 -11.65
C SER A 167 -11.17 2.95 -10.28
N HIS A 168 -11.84 2.55 -9.20
CA HIS A 168 -11.30 2.68 -7.84
C HIS A 168 -11.45 1.39 -7.05
N ILE A 169 -10.40 1.04 -6.31
CA ILE A 169 -10.43 -0.02 -5.29
C ILE A 169 -10.50 0.56 -3.86
N SER A 170 -10.20 1.85 -3.69
CA SER A 170 -10.09 2.54 -2.39
C SER A 170 -11.22 3.57 -2.20
N TRP A 171 -11.76 3.63 -0.98
CA TRP A 171 -12.95 4.41 -0.62
C TRP A 171 -12.75 5.08 0.74
N SER A 172 -12.61 6.41 0.76
CA SER A 172 -12.39 7.20 1.97
C SER A 172 -13.65 7.29 2.84
N SER A 173 -14.82 7.14 2.22
CA SER A 173 -16.12 6.98 2.86
C SER A 173 -17.00 6.05 2.04
N PRO A 174 -18.16 5.59 2.56
CA PRO A 174 -19.09 4.76 1.80
C PRO A 174 -19.55 5.39 0.47
N THR A 175 -19.47 6.70 0.31
CA THR A 175 -19.96 7.44 -0.87
C THR A 175 -18.86 8.20 -1.60
N SER A 176 -17.59 8.02 -1.21
CA SER A 176 -16.47 8.80 -1.74
C SER A 176 -15.31 7.89 -2.13
N PRO A 177 -15.05 7.68 -3.44
CA PRO A 177 -13.83 7.00 -3.85
C PRO A 177 -12.62 7.86 -3.47
N THR A 178 -11.53 7.20 -3.07
CA THR A 178 -10.27 7.90 -2.78
C THR A 178 -9.62 8.33 -4.10
N PRO A 179 -9.22 9.61 -4.28
CA PRO A 179 -8.52 10.04 -5.48
C PRO A 179 -7.26 9.19 -5.72
N LEU A 180 -7.05 8.79 -6.98
CA LEU A 180 -5.88 8.03 -7.41
C LEU A 180 -4.94 8.91 -8.22
N GLU A 181 -3.64 8.77 -7.99
CA GLU A 181 -2.59 9.38 -8.81
C GLU A 181 -2.14 8.39 -9.90
N ILE A 182 -2.00 8.87 -11.13
CA ILE A 182 -1.58 8.07 -12.30
C ILE A 182 -0.18 8.41 -12.78
N TYR A 183 0.41 9.49 -12.27
CA TYR A 183 1.75 9.94 -12.60
C TYR A 183 2.67 9.71 -11.39
N PRO A 184 3.47 8.62 -11.39
CA PRO A 184 4.37 8.32 -10.27
C PRO A 184 5.32 9.47 -9.92
N ALA A 185 5.74 10.27 -10.90
CA ALA A 185 6.60 11.44 -10.69
C ALA A 185 5.94 12.58 -9.88
N LEU A 186 4.62 12.58 -9.72
CA LEU A 186 3.92 13.52 -8.83
C LEU A 186 3.74 12.95 -7.41
N ALA A 187 3.89 11.63 -7.25
CA ALA A 187 3.76 10.94 -5.98
C ALA A 187 5.07 10.84 -5.19
N PHE A 188 6.23 10.97 -5.85
CA PHE A 188 7.57 10.77 -5.29
C PHE A 188 8.54 11.91 -5.61
#